data_AF-E4MB11-F1
#
_entry.id   AF-E4MB11-F1
#
_cell.length_a   1.000
_cell.length_b   1.000
_cell.length_c   1.000
_cell.angle_alpha   90.00
_cell.angle_beta   90.00
_cell.angle_gamma   90.00
#
_symmetry.space_group_name_H-M   'P 1'
#
loop_
_entity.id
_entity.type
_entity.pdbx_description
1 polymer ?
#
loop_
_entity_poly.entity_id
_entity_poly.type
_entity_poly.pdbx_seq_one_letter_code
_entity_poly.pdbx_strand_id
1 'polypeptide(L)'
;MVLVRDEQQQIKLEKWVKGIGRQIIGGRQDWSNFFLADTDQTCFWLQLDENDLGLFDQDFYNCDENIEMFKALAAMNRDNDREQWFVAHAVIRFERLKDTVQTETGERLIMAGEWFKVLIPRASDIRAKWMAAVAPKQLCHKATKDEIIEHFNRKKL
;
A
#
# COMPACT_ATOMS: atom_id res chain seq x y z
N MET A 1 4.87 5.04 -9.50
CA MET A 1 6.28 5.46 -9.36
C MET A 1 6.45 6.28 -8.09
N VAL A 2 7.62 6.28 -7.47
CA VAL A 2 7.96 7.12 -6.30
C VAL A 2 9.42 7.56 -6.37
N LEU A 3 9.70 8.80 -5.97
CA LEU A 3 11.05 9.30 -5.76
C LEU A 3 11.54 8.87 -4.37
N VAL A 4 12.67 8.18 -4.31
CA VAL A 4 13.29 7.70 -3.07
C VAL A 4 14.58 8.48 -2.85
N ARG A 5 14.70 9.18 -1.72
CA ARG A 5 15.71 10.24 -1.54
C ARG A 5 17.09 9.72 -1.18
N ASP A 6 17.18 8.63 -0.43
CA ASP A 6 18.43 8.16 0.16
C ASP A 6 18.56 6.63 0.14
N GLU A 7 19.79 6.13 0.26
CA GLU A 7 20.12 4.71 0.21
C GLU A 7 19.36 3.88 1.27
N GLN A 8 19.17 4.41 2.48
CA GLN A 8 18.50 3.70 3.57
C GLN A 8 17.02 3.48 3.24
N GLN A 9 16.35 4.46 2.64
CA GLN A 9 14.99 4.31 2.13
C GLN A 9 14.94 3.29 0.99
N GLN A 10 15.91 3.32 0.07
CA GLN A 10 15.99 2.34 -1.03
C GLN A 10 16.13 0.92 -0.48
N ILE A 11 17.05 0.68 0.47
CA ILE A 11 17.25 -0.63 1.12
C ILE A 11 15.96 -1.13 1.77
N LYS A 12 15.26 -0.26 2.52
CA LYS A 12 14.00 -0.61 3.18
C LYS A 12 12.90 -0.94 2.17
N LEU A 13 12.80 -0.16 1.10
CA LEU A 13 11.80 -0.37 0.06
C LEU A 13 12.06 -1.68 -0.69
N GLU A 14 13.29 -1.95 -1.12
CA GLU A 14 13.63 -3.21 -1.79
C GLU A 14 13.31 -4.43 -0.93
N LYS A 15 13.67 -4.38 0.36
CA LYS A 15 13.38 -5.47 1.30
C LYS A 15 11.87 -5.72 1.39
N TRP A 16 11.08 -4.66 1.46
CA TRP A 16 9.62 -4.75 1.51
C TRP A 16 9.03 -5.30 0.19
N VAL A 17 9.47 -4.81 -0.97
CA VAL A 17 9.02 -5.24 -2.30
C VAL A 17 9.30 -6.72 -2.53
N LYS A 18 10.51 -7.19 -2.17
CA LYS A 18 10.85 -8.62 -2.18
C LYS A 18 9.95 -9.43 -1.23
N GLY A 19 9.60 -8.86 -0.07
CA GLY A 19 8.71 -9.48 0.91
C GLY A 19 7.28 -9.71 0.41
N ILE A 20 6.81 -8.90 -0.55
CA ILE A 20 5.52 -9.11 -1.23
C ILE A 20 5.64 -9.95 -2.52
N GLY A 21 6.82 -10.50 -2.81
CA GLY A 21 7.05 -11.44 -3.91
C GLY A 21 7.36 -10.79 -5.26
N ARG A 22 7.61 -9.48 -5.30
CA ARG A 22 7.97 -8.77 -6.53
C ARG A 22 9.45 -8.89 -6.85
N GLN A 23 9.76 -8.93 -8.13
CA GLN A 23 11.14 -8.92 -8.63
C GLN A 23 11.64 -7.48 -8.77
N ILE A 24 12.96 -7.28 -8.68
CA ILE A 24 13.57 -5.96 -8.82
C ILE A 24 14.65 -6.03 -9.88
N ILE A 25 14.58 -5.11 -10.84
CA ILE A 25 15.56 -4.89 -11.90
C ILE A 25 16.22 -3.53 -11.69
N GLY A 26 17.52 -3.45 -11.98
CA GLY A 26 18.33 -2.27 -11.70
C GLY A 26 18.99 -2.32 -10.32
N GLY A 27 19.77 -1.30 -10.00
CA GLY A 27 20.58 -1.22 -8.78
C GLY A 27 20.20 -0.03 -7.92
N ARG A 28 20.38 -0.20 -6.60
CA ARG A 28 20.36 0.91 -5.64
C ARG A 28 21.45 1.92 -5.96
N GLN A 29 21.21 3.16 -5.57
CA GLN A 29 22.16 4.25 -5.62
C GLN A 29 22.28 4.89 -4.23
N ASP A 30 23.37 5.63 -4.00
CA ASP A 30 23.56 6.45 -2.79
C ASP A 30 22.89 7.85 -2.89
N TRP A 31 22.36 8.20 -4.06
CA TRP A 31 21.57 9.41 -4.31
C TRP A 31 20.08 9.12 -4.61
N SER A 32 19.29 10.18 -4.79
CA SER A 32 17.85 10.07 -5.03
C SER A 32 17.51 9.40 -6.37
N ASN A 33 16.64 8.40 -6.36
CA ASN A 33 16.31 7.62 -7.56
C ASN A 33 14.82 7.32 -7.64
N PHE A 34 14.28 7.13 -8.85
CA PHE A 34 12.89 6.73 -9.01
C PHE A 34 12.74 5.21 -8.91
N PHE A 35 11.68 4.80 -8.22
CA PHE A 35 11.27 3.42 -8.11
C PHE A 35 9.88 3.22 -8.69
N LEU A 36 9.74 2.19 -9.51
CA LEU A 36 8.53 1.93 -10.26
C LEU A 36 8.07 0.49 -10.03
N ALA A 37 6.75 0.29 -9.98
CA ALA A 37 6.13 -1.02 -9.91
C ALA A 37 5.20 -1.18 -11.10
N ASP A 38 5.45 -2.20 -11.90
CA ASP A 38 4.63 -2.58 -13.04
C ASP A 38 3.62 -3.67 -12.62
N THR A 39 2.64 -3.91 -13.49
CA THR A 39 1.56 -4.87 -13.37
C THR A 39 2.03 -6.33 -13.47
N ASP A 40 3.20 -6.59 -14.04
CA ASP A 40 3.80 -7.91 -14.27
C ASP A 40 4.59 -8.47 -13.06
N GLN A 41 4.43 -7.88 -11.87
CA GLN A 41 5.18 -8.18 -10.65
C GLN A 41 6.66 -7.74 -10.67
N THR A 42 7.08 -6.97 -11.66
CA THR A 42 8.44 -6.41 -11.73
C THR A 42 8.46 -4.99 -11.18
N CYS A 43 9.57 -4.64 -10.53
CA CYS A 43 9.89 -3.29 -10.11
C CYS A 43 11.24 -2.85 -10.66
N PHE A 44 11.40 -1.55 -10.89
CA PHE A 44 12.57 -0.98 -11.56
C PHE A 44 13.12 0.19 -10.76
N TRP A 45 14.44 0.22 -10.61
CA TRP A 45 15.18 1.44 -10.29
C TRP A 45 15.52 2.16 -11.58
N LEU A 46 15.10 3.42 -11.70
CA LEU A 46 15.30 4.24 -12.90
C LEU A 46 15.76 5.65 -12.49
N GLN A 47 16.81 6.12 -13.16
CA GLN A 47 17.17 7.53 -13.14
C GLN A 47 16.37 8.20 -14.25
N LEU A 48 15.51 9.15 -13.88
CA LEU A 48 14.65 9.87 -14.81
C LEU A 48 15.00 11.36 -14.77
N ASP A 49 15.10 11.97 -15.94
CA ASP A 49 15.13 13.42 -16.06
C ASP A 49 13.71 14.01 -16.23
N GLU A 50 13.59 15.34 -16.35
CA GLU A 50 12.29 16.01 -16.49
C GLU A 50 11.49 15.57 -17.73
N ASN A 51 12.18 15.25 -18.84
CA ASN A 51 11.52 14.79 -20.06
C ASN A 51 11.01 13.35 -19.89
N ASP A 52 11.82 12.49 -19.27
CA ASP A 52 11.42 11.12 -18.94
C ASP A 52 10.21 11.12 -18.01
N LEU A 53 10.21 11.95 -16.97
CA LEU A 53 9.10 12.04 -16.02
C LEU A 53 7.76 12.32 -16.71
N GLY A 54 7.74 13.24 -17.68
CA GLY A 54 6.52 13.56 -18.44
C GLY A 54 5.99 12.39 -19.28
N LEU A 55 6.85 11.46 -19.69
CA LEU A 55 6.44 10.22 -20.37
C LEU A 55 5.90 9.20 -19.38
N PHE A 56 6.62 8.97 -18.27
CA PHE A 56 6.23 7.99 -17.26
C PHE A 56 4.95 8.38 -16.52
N ASP A 57 4.66 9.67 -16.34
CA ASP A 57 3.42 10.14 -15.69
C ASP A 57 2.16 9.79 -16.50
N GLN A 58 2.28 9.46 -17.78
CA GLN A 58 1.15 9.01 -18.61
C GLN A 58 0.76 7.55 -18.31
N ASP A 59 1.75 6.70 -18.06
CA ASP A 59 1.57 5.27 -17.87
C ASP A 59 1.53 4.86 -16.40
N PHE A 60 2.18 5.64 -15.52
CA PHE A 60 2.35 5.32 -14.11
C PHE A 60 1.84 6.44 -13.22
N TYR A 61 1.14 6.05 -12.15
CA TYR A 61 0.75 7.01 -11.14
C TYR A 61 1.97 7.46 -10.32
N ASN A 62 2.27 8.75 -10.34
CA ASN A 62 3.37 9.34 -9.58
C ASN A 62 2.97 9.60 -8.13
N CYS A 63 3.70 9.00 -7.20
CA CYS A 63 3.48 9.12 -5.78
C CYS A 63 4.27 10.26 -5.13
N ASP A 64 4.98 11.07 -5.93
CA ASP A 64 6.00 12.01 -5.48
C ASP A 64 6.99 11.28 -4.56
N GLU A 65 7.13 11.71 -3.31
CA GLU A 65 7.96 11.09 -2.27
C GLU A 65 7.16 10.19 -1.30
N ASN A 66 5.85 9.99 -1.54
CA ASN A 66 4.99 9.22 -0.65
C ASN A 66 5.17 7.71 -0.83
N ILE A 67 6.17 7.17 -0.15
CA ILE A 67 6.50 5.73 -0.17
C ILE A 67 5.35 4.85 0.33
N GLU A 68 4.56 5.28 1.31
CA GLU A 68 3.46 4.44 1.82
C GLU A 68 2.29 4.34 0.83
N MET A 69 1.99 5.43 0.10
CA MET A 69 1.03 5.38 -1.01
C MET A 69 1.55 4.47 -2.14
N PHE A 70 2.84 4.57 -2.47
CA PHE A 70 3.47 3.67 -3.44
C PHE A 70 3.33 2.20 -3.01
N LYS A 71 3.63 1.89 -1.75
CA LYS A 71 3.49 0.53 -1.20
C LYS A 71 2.04 0.05 -1.27
N ALA A 72 1.08 0.90 -0.92
CA ALA A 72 -0.34 0.56 -1.00
C ALA A 72 -0.74 0.16 -2.43
N LEU A 73 -0.32 0.93 -3.42
CA LEU A 73 -0.56 0.64 -4.84
C LEU A 73 0.19 -0.62 -5.31
N ALA A 74 1.47 -0.78 -4.95
CA ALA A 74 2.29 -1.91 -5.35
C ALA A 74 1.84 -3.24 -4.71
N ALA A 75 1.23 -3.22 -3.53
CA ALA A 75 0.68 -4.41 -2.87
C ALA A 75 -0.63 -4.90 -3.48
N MET A 76 -1.32 -4.07 -4.27
CA MET A 76 -2.57 -4.44 -4.94
C MET A 76 -2.36 -5.66 -5.84
N ASN A 77 -3.09 -6.73 -5.55
CA ASN A 77 -3.07 -7.99 -6.26
C ASN A 77 -4.37 -8.77 -5.94
N ARG A 78 -4.78 -9.67 -6.85
CA ARG A 78 -6.05 -10.39 -6.73
C ARG A 78 -5.97 -11.64 -5.85
N ASP A 79 -4.79 -12.26 -5.75
CA ASP A 79 -4.64 -13.62 -5.22
C ASP A 79 -4.28 -13.68 -3.72
N ASN A 80 -3.85 -12.56 -3.15
CA ASN A 80 -3.28 -12.46 -1.81
C ASN A 80 -3.59 -11.08 -1.18
N ASP A 81 -3.98 -11.05 0.09
CA ASP A 81 -4.35 -9.83 0.80
C ASP A 81 -3.19 -9.21 1.61
N ARG A 82 -2.04 -9.87 1.67
CA ARG A 82 -0.88 -9.37 2.43
C ARG A 82 -0.44 -7.99 1.91
N GLU A 83 -0.20 -7.09 2.86
CA GLU A 83 0.13 -5.67 2.70
C GLU A 83 -0.94 -4.81 2.02
N GLN A 84 -2.14 -5.33 1.79
CA GLN A 84 -3.21 -4.57 1.14
C GLN A 84 -4.08 -3.80 2.10
N TRP A 85 -4.56 -2.66 1.63
CA TRP A 85 -5.45 -1.78 2.37
C TRP A 85 -6.91 -2.15 2.15
N PHE A 86 -7.69 -2.04 3.22
CA PHE A 86 -9.11 -2.32 3.28
C PHE A 86 -9.83 -1.15 3.96
N VAL A 87 -11.08 -0.93 3.55
CA VAL A 87 -11.98 0.06 4.14
C VAL A 87 -13.06 -0.66 4.95
N ALA A 88 -13.28 -0.22 6.19
CA ALA A 88 -14.30 -0.79 7.06
C ALA A 88 -15.70 -0.25 6.74
N HIS A 89 -16.71 -1.12 6.72
CA HIS A 89 -18.14 -0.76 6.65
C HIS A 89 -18.89 -1.03 7.95
N ALA A 90 -18.18 -1.51 8.96
CA ALA A 90 -18.70 -1.83 10.29
C ALA A 90 -17.67 -1.36 11.33
N VAL A 91 -18.06 -1.29 12.60
CA VAL A 91 -17.10 -1.15 13.69
C VAL A 91 -16.38 -2.49 13.84
N ILE A 92 -15.04 -2.46 13.87
CA ILE A 92 -14.21 -3.66 13.92
C ILE A 92 -13.35 -3.58 15.18
N ARG A 93 -13.38 -4.64 15.99
CA ARG A 93 -12.45 -4.82 17.11
C ARG A 93 -11.54 -5.99 16.83
N PHE A 94 -10.32 -5.72 16.39
CA PHE A 94 -9.31 -6.74 16.13
C PHE A 94 -8.83 -7.41 17.43
N GLU A 95 -8.64 -8.72 17.39
CA GLU A 95 -8.03 -9.45 18.52
C GLU A 95 -6.53 -9.17 18.62
N ARG A 96 -5.87 -9.07 17.47
CA ARG A 96 -4.44 -8.86 17.32
C ARG A 96 -4.19 -7.86 16.20
N LEU A 97 -3.28 -6.92 16.45
CA LEU A 97 -2.76 -6.04 15.42
C LEU A 97 -1.50 -6.66 14.84
N LYS A 98 -0.45 -6.70 15.66
CA LYS A 98 0.89 -7.16 15.27
C LYS A 98 0.83 -8.46 14.45
N ASP A 99 1.50 -8.43 13.30
CA ASP A 99 1.64 -9.52 12.34
C ASP A 99 0.33 -9.97 11.65
N THR A 100 -0.82 -9.33 11.94
CA THR A 100 -2.14 -9.64 11.36
C THR A 100 -2.75 -8.47 10.59
N VAL A 101 -2.85 -7.31 11.23
CA VAL A 101 -3.38 -6.06 10.66
C VAL A 101 -2.64 -4.85 11.23
N GLN A 102 -2.58 -3.78 10.45
CA GLN A 102 -2.11 -2.47 10.86
C GLN A 102 -3.24 -1.46 10.66
N THR A 103 -3.66 -0.80 11.72
CA THR A 103 -4.61 0.32 11.65
C THR A 103 -3.86 1.64 11.59
N GLU A 104 -4.52 2.69 11.11
CA GLU A 104 -3.90 4.01 10.99
C GLU A 104 -3.55 4.63 12.35
N THR A 105 -4.44 4.43 13.32
CA THR A 105 -4.29 4.93 14.70
C THR A 105 -3.42 4.02 15.57
N GLY A 106 -3.12 2.80 15.10
CA GLY A 106 -2.53 1.75 15.92
C GLY A 106 -3.48 1.15 16.96
N GLU A 107 -4.76 1.55 16.95
CA GLU A 107 -5.78 1.03 17.86
C GLU A 107 -6.42 -0.25 17.34
N ARG A 108 -6.94 -1.06 18.27
CA ARG A 108 -7.64 -2.31 17.95
C ARG A 108 -9.08 -2.12 17.51
N LEU A 109 -9.69 -1.01 17.93
CA LEU A 109 -11.05 -0.65 17.58
C LEU A 109 -10.97 0.37 16.46
N ILE A 110 -11.61 0.07 15.33
CA ILE A 110 -11.80 1.04 14.24
C ILE A 110 -13.28 1.17 13.89
N MET A 111 -13.66 2.36 13.44
CA MET A 111 -15.02 2.75 13.08
C MET A 111 -15.29 2.46 11.60
N ALA A 112 -16.58 2.43 11.22
CA ALA A 112 -16.95 2.37 9.81
C ALA A 112 -16.41 3.61 9.06
N GLY A 113 -15.83 3.38 7.89
CA GLY A 113 -15.12 4.38 7.09
C GLY A 113 -13.61 4.43 7.35
N GLU A 114 -13.13 3.86 8.45
CA GLU A 114 -11.69 3.81 8.75
C GLU A 114 -10.98 2.69 7.98
N TRP A 115 -9.67 2.86 7.86
CA TRP A 115 -8.83 2.02 7.02
C TRP A 115 -7.95 1.09 7.86
N PHE A 116 -7.63 -0.06 7.30
CA PHE A 116 -6.64 -0.97 7.87
C PHE A 116 -5.90 -1.71 6.77
N LYS A 117 -4.63 -2.02 7.03
CA LYS A 117 -3.78 -2.84 6.18
C LYS A 117 -3.72 -4.25 6.71
N VAL A 118 -3.89 -5.24 5.84
CA VAL A 118 -3.80 -6.66 6.19
C VAL A 118 -2.34 -7.11 6.07
N LEU A 119 -1.81 -7.86 7.04
CA LEU A 119 -0.42 -8.34 7.06
C LEU A 119 -0.28 -9.84 6.81
N ILE A 120 -1.42 -10.55 6.84
CA ILE A 120 -1.52 -12.00 6.59
C ILE A 120 -2.01 -12.28 5.16
N PRO A 121 -1.85 -13.51 4.65
CA PRO A 121 -2.17 -13.80 3.25
C PRO A 121 -3.65 -13.64 2.86
N ARG A 122 -4.57 -13.76 3.83
CA ARG A 122 -6.01 -13.71 3.58
C ARG A 122 -6.72 -12.88 4.63
N ALA A 123 -7.50 -11.89 4.20
CA ALA A 123 -8.30 -11.06 5.08
C ALA A 123 -9.41 -11.86 5.78
N SER A 124 -9.88 -12.94 5.17
CA SER A 124 -10.86 -13.86 5.77
C SER A 124 -10.38 -14.50 7.07
N ASP A 125 -9.06 -14.60 7.27
CA ASP A 125 -8.45 -15.27 8.41
C ASP A 125 -8.24 -14.31 9.60
N ILE A 126 -8.64 -13.03 9.45
CA ILE A 126 -8.56 -12.02 10.50
C ILE A 126 -9.52 -12.36 11.62
N ARG A 127 -8.98 -12.47 12.83
CA ARG A 127 -9.78 -12.61 14.05
C ARG A 127 -10.18 -11.24 14.58
N ALA A 128 -11.47 -10.94 14.49
CA ALA A 128 -12.05 -9.70 14.96
C ALA A 128 -13.51 -9.88 15.37
N LYS A 129 -14.00 -8.97 16.21
CA LYS A 129 -15.44 -8.79 16.44
C LYS A 129 -15.95 -7.69 15.51
N TRP A 130 -16.96 -8.02 14.72
CA TRP A 130 -17.58 -7.14 13.74
C TRP A 130 -18.92 -6.67 14.28
N MET A 131 -19.13 -5.36 14.35
CA MET A 131 -20.32 -4.76 14.93
C MET A 131 -20.92 -3.77 13.93
N ALA A 132 -22.16 -4.01 13.51
CA ALA A 132 -22.88 -3.14 12.60
C ALA A 132 -24.29 -2.90 13.13
N ALA A 133 -24.76 -1.64 13.05
CA ALA A 133 -26.12 -1.27 13.46
C ALA A 133 -27.19 -1.91 12.53
N VAL A 134 -26.84 -2.14 11.27
CA VAL A 134 -27.64 -2.84 10.27
C VAL A 134 -26.72 -3.85 9.61
N ALA A 135 -27.19 -5.09 9.37
CA ALA A 135 -26.39 -6.11 8.70
C ALA A 135 -25.97 -5.64 7.31
N PRO A 136 -24.70 -5.25 7.09
CA PRO A 136 -24.29 -4.77 5.79
C PRO A 136 -24.09 -5.98 4.88
N LYS A 137 -24.27 -5.79 3.56
CA LYS A 137 -23.96 -6.85 2.58
C LYS A 137 -22.49 -7.28 2.64
N GLN A 138 -21.62 -6.39 3.13
CA GLN A 138 -20.19 -6.60 3.27
C GLN A 138 -19.65 -5.78 4.46
N LEU A 139 -18.79 -6.38 5.29
CA LEU A 139 -18.26 -5.76 6.51
C LEU A 139 -17.03 -4.87 6.26
N CYS A 140 -16.27 -5.16 5.21
CA CYS A 140 -15.15 -4.37 4.72
C CYS A 140 -14.85 -4.77 3.28
N HIS A 141 -14.16 -3.93 2.52
CA HIS A 141 -13.71 -4.25 1.16
C HIS A 141 -12.25 -3.87 0.96
N LYS A 142 -11.60 -4.52 -0.02
CA LYS A 142 -10.24 -4.22 -0.45
C LYS A 142 -10.25 -2.89 -1.19
N ALA A 143 -9.45 -1.93 -0.74
CA ALA A 143 -9.42 -0.59 -1.30
C ALA A 143 -9.02 -0.63 -2.78
N THR A 144 -9.73 0.15 -3.58
CA THR A 144 -9.43 0.35 -5.00
C THR A 144 -8.24 1.29 -5.19
N LYS A 145 -7.71 1.35 -6.42
CA LYS A 145 -6.63 2.27 -6.79
C LYS A 145 -7.04 3.71 -6.49
N ASP A 146 -8.24 4.10 -6.89
CA ASP A 146 -8.73 5.47 -6.77
C ASP A 146 -8.95 5.85 -5.30
N GLU A 147 -9.50 4.94 -4.48
CA GLU A 147 -9.64 5.18 -3.05
C GLU A 147 -8.28 5.32 -2.34
N ILE A 148 -7.29 4.50 -2.71
CA ILE A 148 -5.92 4.62 -2.16
C ILE A 148 -5.35 6.00 -2.52
N ILE A 149 -5.43 6.39 -3.79
CA ILE A 149 -4.94 7.68 -4.26
C ILE A 149 -5.62 8.82 -3.49
N GLU A 150 -6.94 8.79 -3.41
CA GLU A 150 -7.72 9.82 -2.71
C GLU A 150 -7.36 9.89 -1.22
N HIS A 151 -7.30 8.75 -0.55
CA HIS A 151 -7.00 8.66 0.88
C HIS A 151 -5.62 9.24 1.22
N PHE A 152 -4.57 8.86 0.48
CA PHE A 152 -3.21 9.31 0.75
C PHE A 152 -2.95 10.75 0.28
N ASN A 153 -3.67 11.24 -0.74
CA ASN A 153 -3.58 12.64 -1.15
C ASN A 153 -4.31 13.58 -0.18
N ARG A 154 -5.47 13.19 0.39
CA ARG A 154 -6.16 13.99 1.41
C ARG A 154 -5.29 14.25 2.64
N LYS A 155 -4.38 13.35 2.97
CA LYS A 155 -3.41 13.51 4.07
C LYS A 155 -2.24 14.44 3.78
N LYS A 156 -2.07 14.91 2.53
CA LYS A 156 -1.07 15.93 2.17
C LYS A 156 -1.51 17.35 2.55
N LEU A 157 -2.82 17.55 2.80
CA LEU A 157 -3.44 18.80 3.23
C LEU A 157 -3.48 18.89 4.76
#